data_AF-A0A2G1VNX7-F1
#
_entry.id   AF-A0A2G1VNX7-F1
#
_cell.length_a   1.000
_cell.length_b   1.000
_cell.length_c   1.000
_cell.angle_alpha   90.00
_cell.angle_beta   90.00
_cell.angle_gamma   90.00
#
_symmetry.space_group_name_H-M   'P 1'
#
loop_
_entity.id
_entity.type
_entity.pdbx_description
1 polymer ?
#
loop_
_entity_poly.entity_id
_entity_poly.type
_entity_poly.pdbx_seq_one_letter_code
_entity_poly.pdbx_strand_id
1 'polypeptide(L)'
;MNKPIIILLLILTLFSCQKNIERIDIANTLRGNTFVMTSIGEKDTLTIDFKDSTYTVFENSDKNLPWRIASFENNDLLVFDGRVIAIKQIDKNTLKGLLISEKDYEITLEKSKIQWNRKLLNGIWIDEKNYDLPSNDSIIKPPPPRGISENNFQYPPFYEIKGDTISASYFYQVSKSVIDISNSTEFLTLELQSDLDRIEKLWKIKKLTDSLMIIDRTIQKGNKEFSLLTTTEENIKLIKKR
;
A
#
# COMPACT_ATOMS: atom_id res chain seq x y z
N MET A 1 50.27 13.01 -49.87
CA MET A 1 48.78 13.11 -49.83
C MET A 1 48.28 12.10 -48.81
N ASN A 2 47.42 12.52 -47.87
CA ASN A 2 46.58 11.69 -46.97
C ASN A 2 45.90 12.53 -45.85
N LYS A 3 46.18 13.84 -45.76
CA LYS A 3 45.48 14.80 -44.88
C LYS A 3 43.93 14.70 -44.88
N PRO A 4 43.24 14.53 -46.03
CA PRO A 4 41.77 14.43 -45.99
C PRO A 4 41.25 13.17 -45.30
N ILE A 5 42.01 12.06 -45.32
CA ILE A 5 41.63 10.79 -44.70
C ILE A 5 41.73 10.88 -43.17
N ILE A 6 42.76 11.57 -42.66
CA ILE A 6 42.95 11.79 -41.22
C ILE A 6 41.83 12.67 -40.65
N ILE A 7 41.43 13.72 -41.37
CA ILE A 7 40.34 14.61 -40.96
C ILE A 7 39.00 13.85 -40.94
N LEU A 8 38.75 12.99 -41.93
CA LEU A 8 37.54 12.18 -42.00
C LEU A 8 37.46 11.16 -40.85
N LEU A 9 38.58 10.51 -40.51
CA LEU A 9 38.69 9.61 -39.35
C LEU A 9 38.46 10.34 -38.03
N LEU A 10 38.95 11.57 -37.89
CA LEU A 10 38.73 12.40 -36.69
C LEU A 10 37.27 12.84 -36.55
N ILE A 11 36.61 13.16 -37.67
CA ILE A 11 35.17 13.51 -37.66
C ILE A 11 34.33 12.27 -37.31
N LEU A 12 34.67 11.10 -37.84
CA LEU A 12 33.98 9.83 -37.53
C LEU A 12 34.15 9.42 -36.06
N THR A 13 35.31 9.65 -35.44
CA THR A 13 35.49 9.37 -34.00
C THR A 13 34.76 10.39 -33.10
N LEU A 14 34.68 11.66 -33.52
CA LEU A 14 33.93 12.69 -32.79
C LEU A 14 32.41 12.45 -32.84
N PHE A 15 31.86 11.99 -33.98
CA PHE A 15 30.44 11.67 -34.11
C PHE A 15 30.06 10.28 -33.57
N SER A 16 31.01 9.34 -33.46
CA SER A 16 30.76 8.01 -32.87
C SER A 16 30.62 8.02 -31.34
N CYS A 17 30.99 9.11 -30.65
CA CYS A 17 30.92 9.21 -29.20
C CYS A 17 29.62 9.83 -28.66
N GLN A 18 28.69 10.27 -29.52
CA GLN A 18 27.35 10.67 -29.06
C GLN A 18 26.43 9.45 -29.07
N LYS A 19 26.68 8.53 -28.14
CA LYS A 19 25.66 7.54 -27.77
C LYS A 19 24.56 8.34 -27.07
N ASN A 20 23.47 8.65 -27.78
CA ASN A 20 22.24 9.13 -27.16
C ASN A 20 21.78 8.04 -26.20
N ILE A 21 22.15 8.17 -24.93
CA ILE A 21 21.57 7.36 -23.86
C ILE A 21 20.16 7.92 -23.73
N GLU A 22 19.17 7.19 -24.24
CA GLU A 22 17.77 7.49 -23.93
C GLU A 22 17.64 7.53 -22.41
N ARG A 23 17.48 8.74 -21.86
CA ARG A 23 17.32 8.93 -20.42
C ARG A 23 15.93 8.46 -20.06
N ILE A 24 15.88 7.35 -19.35
CA ILE A 24 14.64 6.80 -18.80
C ILE A 24 14.11 7.78 -17.75
N ASP A 25 12.82 8.13 -17.87
CA ASP A 25 12.14 8.96 -16.87
C ASP A 25 11.77 8.10 -15.65
N ILE A 26 12.66 8.07 -14.65
CA ILE A 26 12.45 7.32 -13.42
C ILE A 26 11.21 7.80 -12.66
N ALA A 27 10.89 9.09 -12.72
CA ALA A 27 9.71 9.62 -12.04
C ALA A 27 8.44 9.00 -12.64
N ASN A 28 8.37 8.87 -13.96
CA ASN A 28 7.26 8.17 -14.62
C ASN A 28 7.25 6.67 -14.35
N THR A 29 8.41 6.02 -14.19
CA THR A 29 8.48 4.60 -13.78
C THR A 29 7.91 4.38 -12.38
N LEU A 30 8.20 5.30 -11.44
CA LEU A 30 7.73 5.20 -10.07
C LEU A 30 6.24 5.57 -9.95
N ARG A 31 5.80 6.64 -10.60
CA ARG A 31 4.45 7.20 -10.45
C ARG A 31 3.35 6.17 -10.74
N GLY A 32 2.42 6.04 -9.79
CA GLY A 32 1.25 5.15 -9.88
C GLY A 32 1.62 3.67 -9.73
N ASN A 33 2.76 3.36 -9.13
CA ASN A 33 3.24 1.99 -8.96
C ASN A 33 3.71 1.73 -7.52
N THR A 34 3.56 0.48 -7.09
CA THR A 34 4.08 0.00 -5.81
C THR A 34 5.35 -0.80 -6.06
N PHE A 35 6.33 -0.68 -5.16
CA PHE A 35 7.59 -1.40 -5.20
C PHE A 35 7.88 -2.05 -3.86
N VAL A 36 8.52 -3.21 -3.92
CA VAL A 36 9.15 -3.86 -2.78
C VAL A 36 10.61 -3.47 -2.77
N MET A 37 11.03 -2.78 -1.72
CA MET A 37 12.41 -2.41 -1.47
C MET A 37 13.09 -3.46 -0.58
N THR A 38 14.23 -3.96 -1.03
CA THR A 38 15.12 -4.85 -0.28
C THR A 38 16.51 -4.24 -0.21
N SER A 39 17.23 -4.49 0.88
CA SER A 39 18.60 -4.02 1.08
C SER A 39 19.56 -5.21 1.16
N ILE A 40 20.72 -5.11 0.52
CA ILE A 40 21.79 -6.10 0.65
C ILE A 40 22.52 -5.81 1.95
N GLY A 41 22.08 -6.45 3.04
CA GLY A 41 22.67 -6.31 4.37
C GLY A 41 21.66 -6.25 5.50
N GLU A 42 20.43 -5.84 5.20
CA GLU A 42 19.29 -5.85 6.12
C GLU A 42 18.24 -6.84 5.63
N LYS A 43 17.63 -7.60 6.55
CA LYS A 43 16.56 -8.55 6.18
C LYS A 43 15.21 -7.88 5.99
N ASP A 44 15.12 -6.60 6.32
CA ASP A 44 13.86 -5.88 6.29
C ASP A 44 13.48 -5.55 4.85
N THR A 45 12.20 -5.73 4.57
CA THR A 45 11.60 -5.47 3.27
C THR A 45 10.56 -4.38 3.47
N LEU A 46 10.58 -3.36 2.61
CA LEU A 46 9.64 -2.23 2.69
C LEU A 46 8.79 -2.16 1.43
N THR A 47 7.48 -2.09 1.60
CA THR A 47 6.52 -1.95 0.51
C THR A 47 6.15 -0.48 0.36
N ILE A 48 6.57 0.12 -0.75
CA ILE A 48 6.46 1.55 -1.00
C ILE A 48 5.49 1.78 -2.15
N ASP A 49 4.41 2.51 -1.90
CA ASP A 49 3.47 2.92 -2.95
C ASP A 49 3.75 4.34 -3.39
N PHE A 50 4.15 4.55 -4.65
CA PHE A 50 4.40 5.87 -5.22
C PHE A 50 3.16 6.36 -5.98
N LYS A 51 2.52 7.40 -5.44
CA LYS A 51 1.46 8.16 -6.10
C LYS A 51 2.06 9.33 -6.88
N ASP A 52 1.22 10.21 -7.41
CA ASP A 52 1.64 11.32 -8.29
C ASP A 52 2.76 12.18 -7.71
N SER A 53 2.61 12.59 -6.45
CA SER A 53 3.58 13.43 -5.71
C SER A 53 3.86 12.94 -4.29
N THR A 54 3.15 11.91 -3.83
CA THR A 54 3.30 11.34 -2.48
C THR A 54 3.62 9.86 -2.51
N TYR A 55 4.18 9.33 -1.43
CA TYR A 55 4.42 7.91 -1.23
C TYR A 55 3.92 7.47 0.15
N THR A 56 3.71 6.16 0.30
CA THR A 56 3.34 5.50 1.56
C THR A 56 4.22 4.28 1.78
N VAL A 57 4.62 4.00 3.04
CA VAL A 57 5.42 2.82 3.42
C VAL A 57 4.63 2.01 4.44
N PHE A 58 4.03 0.90 4.00
CA PHE A 58 3.01 0.19 4.79
C PHE A 58 3.55 -0.48 6.06
N GLU A 59 4.85 -0.78 6.14
CA GLU A 59 5.46 -1.39 7.32
C GLU A 59 5.68 -0.39 8.46
N ASN A 60 5.81 0.90 8.15
CA ASN A 60 6.21 1.94 9.12
C ASN A 60 5.15 3.02 9.34
N SER A 61 4.38 3.37 8.31
CA SER A 61 3.46 4.50 8.36
C SER A 61 2.49 4.53 7.17
N ASP A 62 1.20 4.68 7.48
CA ASP A 62 0.15 4.89 6.48
C ASP A 62 0.08 6.34 5.95
N LYS A 63 0.99 7.22 6.38
CA LYS A 63 1.02 8.62 5.95
C LYS A 63 1.50 8.76 4.51
N ASN A 64 0.76 9.55 3.74
CA ASN A 64 1.21 10.05 2.44
C ASN A 64 2.25 11.16 2.65
N LEU A 65 3.50 10.89 2.30
CA LEU A 65 4.62 11.83 2.42
C LEU A 65 5.15 12.23 1.03
N PRO A 66 5.78 13.40 0.86
CA PRO A 66 6.26 13.83 -0.46
C PRO A 66 7.49 13.04 -0.90
N TRP A 67 7.59 12.74 -2.20
CA TRP A 67 8.81 12.24 -2.83
C TRP A 67 9.12 13.05 -4.10
N ARG A 68 10.36 12.95 -4.57
CA ARG A 68 10.78 13.53 -5.86
C ARG A 68 11.98 12.81 -6.45
N ILE A 69 12.20 13.00 -7.75
CA ILE A 69 13.49 12.74 -8.40
C ILE A 69 14.28 14.05 -8.46
N ALA A 70 15.53 14.00 -8.00
CA ALA A 70 16.52 15.03 -8.24
C ALA A 70 17.53 14.49 -9.25
N SER A 71 17.85 15.27 -10.28
CA SER A 71 18.84 14.87 -11.28
C SER A 71 20.10 15.71 -11.11
N PHE A 72 21.25 15.06 -11.03
CA PHE A 72 22.56 15.71 -11.04
C PHE A 72 23.44 15.03 -12.07
N GLU A 73 23.82 15.77 -13.11
CA GLU A 73 24.50 15.23 -14.29
C GLU A 73 23.72 14.02 -14.87
N ASN A 74 24.40 12.87 -14.95
CA ASN A 74 23.86 11.60 -15.45
C ASN A 74 23.29 10.70 -14.35
N ASN A 75 23.15 11.21 -13.13
CA ASN A 75 22.63 10.44 -12.00
C ASN A 75 21.25 10.97 -11.59
N ASP A 76 20.33 10.05 -11.37
CA ASP A 76 19.02 10.33 -10.80
C ASP A 76 19.01 9.88 -9.34
N LEU A 77 18.49 10.75 -8.48
CA LEU A 77 18.40 10.57 -7.05
C LEU A 77 16.93 10.55 -6.65
N LEU A 78 16.49 9.45 -6.06
CA LEU A 78 15.19 9.35 -5.41
C LEU A 78 15.32 9.93 -3.99
N VAL A 79 14.49 10.91 -3.67
CA VAL A 79 14.48 11.61 -2.39
C VAL A 79 13.12 11.47 -1.73
N PHE A 80 13.08 10.88 -0.54
CA PHE A 80 11.88 10.74 0.30
C PHE A 80 12.26 10.46 1.76
N ASP A 81 11.43 10.85 2.73
CA ASP A 81 11.66 10.65 4.18
C ASP A 81 13.04 11.11 4.71
N GLY A 82 13.62 12.15 4.11
CA GLY A 82 15.00 12.55 4.43
C GLY A 82 16.08 11.56 3.97
N ARG A 83 15.70 10.49 3.25
CA ARG A 83 16.59 9.54 2.59
C ARG A 83 16.91 10.00 1.17
N VAL A 84 18.12 9.70 0.73
CA VAL A 84 18.60 9.97 -0.63
C VAL A 84 19.13 8.67 -1.21
N ILE A 85 18.64 8.30 -2.38
CA ILE A 85 18.99 7.06 -3.05
C ILE A 85 19.44 7.38 -4.47
N ALA A 86 20.69 7.11 -4.80
CA ALA A 86 21.11 7.10 -6.20
C ALA A 86 20.46 5.90 -6.88
N ILE A 87 19.67 6.12 -7.93
CA ILE A 87 18.80 5.09 -8.51
C ILE A 87 19.00 4.97 -10.01
N LYS A 88 18.92 3.74 -10.52
CA LYS A 88 18.93 3.44 -11.94
C LYS A 88 17.95 2.31 -12.26
N GLN A 89 17.27 2.44 -13.38
CA GLN A 89 16.42 1.37 -13.90
C GLN A 89 17.30 0.30 -14.56
N ILE A 90 17.08 -0.97 -14.20
CA ILE A 90 17.77 -2.11 -14.81
C ILE A 90 16.91 -2.75 -15.89
N ASP A 91 15.60 -2.86 -15.61
CA ASP A 91 14.60 -3.36 -16.53
C ASP A 91 13.23 -2.73 -16.22
N LYS A 92 12.18 -3.12 -16.94
CA LYS A 92 10.82 -2.55 -16.79
C LYS A 92 10.25 -2.62 -15.36
N ASN A 93 10.65 -3.61 -14.58
CA ASN A 93 10.12 -3.89 -13.24
C ASN A 93 11.15 -3.67 -12.13
N THR A 94 12.43 -3.51 -12.44
CA THR A 94 13.49 -3.47 -11.43
C THR A 94 14.27 -2.17 -11.50
N LEU A 95 14.40 -1.49 -10.36
CA LEU A 95 15.38 -0.44 -10.15
C LEU A 95 16.42 -0.90 -9.13
N LYS A 96 17.67 -0.55 -9.37
CA LYS A 96 18.75 -0.69 -8.37
C LYS A 96 19.11 0.67 -7.83
N GLY A 97 19.49 0.71 -6.56
CA GLY A 97 19.96 1.94 -5.96
C GLY A 97 21.04 1.75 -4.92
N LEU A 98 21.64 2.86 -4.56
CA LEU A 98 22.53 3.02 -3.43
C LEU A 98 21.88 4.01 -2.47
N LEU A 99 21.41 3.52 -1.32
CA LEU A 99 20.93 4.37 -0.24
C LEU A 99 22.13 5.03 0.42
N ILE A 100 22.18 6.36 0.35
CA ILE A 100 23.28 7.17 0.87
C ILE A 100 22.93 7.56 2.32
N SER A 101 23.72 7.11 3.29
CA SER A 101 23.54 7.42 4.71
C SER A 101 24.88 7.47 5.46
N GLU A 102 24.90 7.29 6.79
CA GLU A 102 26.15 7.05 7.53
C GLU A 102 26.92 5.84 6.99
N LYS A 103 26.18 4.84 6.51
CA LYS A 103 26.70 3.72 5.71
C LYS A 103 25.89 3.62 4.42
N ASP A 104 26.57 3.34 3.34
CA ASP A 104 25.90 3.14 2.06
C ASP A 104 25.38 1.70 1.96
N TYR A 105 24.14 1.56 1.50
CA TYR A 105 23.49 0.26 1.33
C TYR A 105 23.02 0.09 -0.11
N GLU A 106 23.37 -1.05 -0.71
CA GLU A 106 22.79 -1.42 -1.99
C GLU A 106 21.33 -1.85 -1.77
N ILE A 107 20.44 -1.30 -2.58
CA ILE A 107 19.02 -1.63 -2.54
C ILE A 107 18.50 -2.06 -3.91
N THR A 108 17.44 -2.86 -3.88
CA THR A 108 16.66 -3.22 -5.07
C THR A 108 15.21 -2.85 -4.84
N LEU A 109 14.61 -2.18 -5.81
CA LEU A 109 13.18 -1.87 -5.87
C LEU A 109 12.56 -2.72 -6.98
N GLU A 110 11.74 -3.68 -6.59
CA GLU A 110 11.02 -4.55 -7.50
C GLU A 110 9.56 -4.13 -7.59
N LYS A 111 9.08 -3.89 -8.81
CA LYS A 111 7.71 -3.46 -9.07
C LYS A 111 6.74 -4.57 -8.70
N SER A 112 5.83 -4.27 -7.78
CA SER A 112 4.75 -5.16 -7.39
C SER A 112 3.73 -5.32 -8.52
N LYS A 113 3.21 -6.53 -8.67
CA LYS A 113 2.09 -6.82 -9.57
C LYS A 113 0.77 -6.57 -8.86
N ILE A 114 -0.26 -6.22 -9.62
CA ILE A 114 -1.64 -6.16 -9.13
C ILE A 114 -2.04 -7.54 -8.62
N GLN A 115 -2.44 -7.62 -7.35
CA GLN A 115 -2.77 -8.90 -6.69
C GLN A 115 -4.21 -9.36 -6.95
N TRP A 116 -5.17 -8.43 -7.09
CA TRP A 116 -6.58 -8.76 -7.29
C TRP A 116 -7.37 -7.67 -8.02
N ASN A 117 -8.54 -8.05 -8.55
CA ASN A 117 -9.44 -7.13 -9.22
C ASN A 117 -10.23 -6.30 -8.21
N ARG A 118 -10.08 -4.98 -8.25
CA ARG A 118 -10.75 -4.03 -7.34
C ARG A 118 -12.26 -4.19 -7.26
N LYS A 119 -12.91 -4.62 -8.33
CA LYS A 119 -14.36 -4.82 -8.37
C LYS A 119 -14.85 -5.92 -7.42
N LEU A 120 -14.01 -6.89 -7.08
CA LEU A 120 -14.34 -8.00 -6.19
C LEU A 120 -14.55 -7.55 -4.74
N LEU A 121 -13.94 -6.43 -4.36
CA LEU A 121 -13.97 -5.88 -3.01
C LEU A 121 -15.38 -5.44 -2.59
N ASN A 122 -16.19 -4.96 -3.53
CA ASN A 122 -17.53 -4.47 -3.25
C ASN A 122 -18.44 -5.57 -2.73
N GLY A 123 -19.20 -5.28 -1.67
CA GLY A 123 -20.17 -6.19 -1.09
C GLY A 123 -20.17 -6.17 0.43
N ILE A 124 -20.95 -7.09 1.01
CA ILE A 124 -21.05 -7.27 2.45
C ILE A 124 -20.16 -8.45 2.85
N TRP A 125 -19.30 -8.24 3.83
CA TRP A 125 -18.28 -9.16 4.30
C TRP A 125 -18.46 -9.43 5.79
N ILE A 126 -18.53 -10.69 6.18
CA ILE A 126 -18.73 -11.12 7.58
C ILE A 126 -17.52 -11.94 8.00
N ASP A 127 -16.96 -11.68 9.18
CA ASP A 127 -15.88 -12.51 9.74
C ASP A 127 -16.35 -13.98 9.82
N GLU A 128 -15.55 -14.93 9.32
CA GLU A 128 -15.89 -16.37 9.24
C GLU A 128 -16.41 -16.89 10.58
N LYS A 129 -15.83 -16.43 11.69
CA LYS A 129 -16.24 -16.81 13.06
C LYS A 129 -17.69 -16.43 13.40
N ASN A 130 -18.26 -15.46 12.70
CA ASN A 130 -19.61 -14.94 12.88
C ASN A 130 -20.57 -15.36 11.76
N TYR A 131 -20.07 -15.98 10.69
CA TYR A 131 -20.84 -16.21 9.47
C TYR A 131 -22.00 -17.19 9.68
N ASP A 132 -21.76 -18.28 10.41
CA ASP A 132 -22.77 -19.31 10.69
C ASP A 132 -23.69 -18.96 11.88
N LEU A 133 -23.52 -17.78 12.47
CA LEU A 133 -24.38 -17.37 13.59
C LEU A 133 -25.76 -16.99 13.05
N PRO A 134 -26.85 -17.50 13.65
CA PRO A 134 -28.19 -17.28 13.16
C PRO A 134 -28.50 -15.78 13.13
N SER A 135 -29.06 -15.32 12.01
CA SER A 135 -29.54 -13.96 11.89
C SER A 135 -30.75 -13.75 12.80
N ASN A 136 -30.48 -13.08 13.92
CA ASN A 136 -31.32 -12.09 14.61
C ASN A 136 -32.56 -12.50 15.43
N ASP A 137 -33.10 -13.73 15.35
CA ASP A 137 -34.36 -14.02 16.08
C ASP A 137 -34.19 -14.72 17.43
N SER A 138 -33.12 -15.50 17.65
CA SER A 138 -32.93 -16.26 18.91
C SER A 138 -31.84 -15.70 19.82
N ILE A 139 -31.20 -14.59 19.44
CA ILE A 139 -30.09 -14.00 20.19
C ILE A 139 -30.63 -12.92 21.11
N ILE A 140 -30.29 -12.98 22.40
CA ILE A 140 -30.65 -11.96 23.37
C ILE A 140 -30.02 -10.64 22.93
N LYS A 141 -30.86 -9.70 22.49
CA LYS A 141 -30.43 -8.37 22.05
C LYS A 141 -30.08 -7.55 23.30
N PRO A 142 -28.87 -6.98 23.40
CA PRO A 142 -28.56 -6.04 24.47
C PRO A 142 -29.51 -4.84 24.39
N PRO A 143 -29.80 -4.16 25.51
CA PRO A 143 -30.62 -2.96 25.49
C PRO A 143 -29.98 -1.90 24.59
N PRO A 144 -30.77 -1.18 23.79
CA PRO A 144 -30.23 -0.15 22.90
C PRO A 144 -29.65 1.01 23.72
N PRO A 145 -28.56 1.65 23.26
CA PRO A 145 -28.08 2.89 23.84
C PRO A 145 -29.15 3.99 23.81
N ARG A 146 -29.03 4.99 24.69
CA ARG A 146 -29.99 6.12 24.76
C ARG A 146 -30.14 6.79 23.39
N GLY A 147 -31.38 6.91 22.92
CA GLY A 147 -31.71 7.56 21.64
C GLY A 147 -31.58 6.67 20.40
N ILE A 148 -31.24 5.38 20.56
CA ILE A 148 -31.16 4.41 19.46
C ILE A 148 -32.34 3.44 19.54
N SER A 149 -32.95 3.11 18.40
CA SER A 149 -34.04 2.13 18.33
C SER A 149 -33.52 0.70 18.39
N GLU A 150 -34.28 -0.22 18.99
CA GLU A 150 -34.02 -1.67 18.93
C GLU A 150 -33.95 -2.19 17.48
N ASN A 151 -34.68 -1.57 16.56
CA ASN A 151 -34.67 -1.92 15.14
C ASN A 151 -33.32 -1.65 14.45
N ASN A 152 -32.43 -0.88 15.09
CA ASN A 152 -31.09 -0.61 14.57
C ASN A 152 -30.11 -1.74 14.90
N PHE A 153 -30.52 -2.77 15.63
CA PHE A 153 -29.68 -3.91 15.98
C PHE A 153 -29.32 -4.74 14.73
N GLN A 154 -28.02 -4.82 14.45
CA GLN A 154 -27.46 -5.62 13.36
C GLN A 154 -26.58 -6.75 13.91
N TYR A 155 -26.91 -7.97 13.51
CA TYR A 155 -26.14 -9.18 13.84
C TYR A 155 -26.26 -10.23 12.72
N PRO A 156 -25.17 -10.94 12.37
CA PRO A 156 -23.79 -10.77 12.86
C PRO A 156 -23.15 -9.43 12.44
N PRO A 157 -22.07 -8.99 13.10
CA PRO A 157 -21.30 -7.84 12.64
C PRO A 157 -20.76 -8.05 11.22
N PHE A 158 -20.76 -6.99 10.42
CA PHE A 158 -20.32 -7.06 9.03
C PHE A 158 -19.64 -5.76 8.58
N TYR A 159 -18.85 -5.88 7.52
CA TYR A 159 -18.33 -4.78 6.75
C TYR A 159 -19.13 -4.65 5.46
N GLU A 160 -19.44 -3.44 5.02
CA GLU A 160 -19.98 -3.18 3.70
C GLU A 160 -19.01 -2.26 2.95
N ILE A 161 -18.53 -2.71 1.79
CA ILE A 161 -17.65 -1.93 0.93
C ILE A 161 -18.40 -1.55 -0.35
N LYS A 162 -18.42 -0.26 -0.65
CA LYS A 162 -19.05 0.33 -1.84
C LYS A 162 -18.12 1.38 -2.43
N GLY A 163 -17.45 1.02 -3.53
CA GLY A 163 -16.51 1.90 -4.21
C GLY A 163 -15.30 2.18 -3.32
N ASP A 164 -15.12 3.45 -2.95
CA ASP A 164 -14.06 3.97 -2.09
C ASP A 164 -14.50 4.17 -0.64
N THR A 165 -15.63 3.57 -0.23
CA THR A 165 -16.15 3.68 1.13
C THR A 165 -16.31 2.30 1.76
N ILE A 166 -15.92 2.19 3.03
CA ILE A 166 -16.20 1.04 3.89
C ILE A 166 -17.05 1.47 5.08
N SER A 167 -17.99 0.62 5.49
CA SER A 167 -18.70 0.76 6.76
C SER A 167 -18.60 -0.51 7.58
N ALA A 168 -18.42 -0.38 8.89
CA ALA A 168 -18.53 -1.47 9.86
C ALA A 168 -19.84 -1.32 10.63
N SER A 169 -20.64 -2.37 10.64
CA SER A 169 -21.82 -2.50 11.47
C SER A 169 -21.55 -3.47 12.61
N TYR A 170 -21.72 -3.00 13.84
CA TYR A 170 -21.55 -3.79 15.06
C TYR A 170 -22.69 -3.47 16.04
N PHE A 171 -23.59 -4.44 16.23
CA PHE A 171 -24.81 -4.28 17.04
C PHE A 171 -25.61 -3.01 16.66
N TYR A 172 -25.56 -1.98 17.49
CA TYR A 172 -26.28 -0.71 17.30
C TYR A 172 -25.41 0.39 16.66
N GLN A 173 -24.14 0.11 16.39
CA GLN A 173 -23.16 1.08 15.91
C GLN A 173 -22.85 0.85 14.45
N VAL A 174 -22.77 1.95 13.70
CA VAL A 174 -22.30 1.98 12.31
C VAL A 174 -21.19 3.02 12.22
N SER A 175 -20.00 2.57 11.83
CA SER A 175 -18.88 3.44 11.50
C SER A 175 -18.65 3.43 10.00
N LYS A 176 -18.13 4.54 9.45
CA LYS A 176 -17.82 4.69 8.03
C LYS A 176 -16.46 5.33 7.87
N SER A 177 -15.73 4.89 6.86
CA SER A 177 -14.45 5.45 6.44
C SER A 177 -14.35 5.47 4.92
N VAL A 178 -13.63 6.45 4.38
CA VAL A 178 -13.08 6.34 3.04
C VAL A 178 -11.95 5.30 3.07
N ILE A 179 -11.78 4.55 1.99
CA ILE A 179 -10.64 3.64 1.80
C ILE A 179 -9.72 4.18 0.72
N ASP A 180 -8.43 4.02 0.95
CA ASP A 180 -7.38 4.29 -0.03
C ASP A 180 -6.71 2.97 -0.40
N ILE A 181 -6.66 2.66 -1.69
CA ILE A 181 -6.21 1.36 -2.20
C ILE A 181 -4.85 1.54 -2.86
N SER A 182 -3.86 0.75 -2.42
CA SER A 182 -2.52 0.77 -3.03
C SER A 182 -2.57 0.45 -4.53
N ASN A 183 -1.57 0.92 -5.29
CA ASN A 183 -1.48 0.62 -6.73
C ASN A 183 -1.32 -0.89 -7.00
N SER A 184 -0.62 -1.63 -6.14
CA SER A 184 -0.51 -3.09 -6.18
C SER A 184 -1.80 -3.83 -5.83
N THR A 185 -2.85 -3.12 -5.37
CA THR A 185 -4.05 -3.71 -4.78
C THR A 185 -3.67 -4.73 -3.71
N GLU A 186 -2.79 -4.39 -2.79
CA GLU A 186 -2.42 -5.28 -1.69
C GLU A 186 -2.87 -4.71 -0.35
N PHE A 187 -2.94 -3.38 -0.26
CA PHE A 187 -3.25 -2.67 0.98
C PHE A 187 -4.47 -1.79 0.81
N LEU A 188 -5.28 -1.74 1.87
CA LEU A 188 -6.32 -0.75 2.09
C LEU A 188 -5.95 0.06 3.33
N THR A 189 -5.82 1.37 3.18
CA THR A 189 -5.71 2.29 4.32
C THR A 189 -7.09 2.85 4.63
N LEU A 190 -7.45 2.89 5.92
CA LEU A 190 -8.75 3.33 6.42
C LEU A 190 -8.64 3.89 7.84
N GLU A 191 -9.74 4.45 8.34
CA GLU A 191 -9.90 4.80 9.75
C GLU A 191 -11.30 4.38 10.19
N LEU A 192 -11.46 3.09 10.49
CA LEU A 192 -12.76 2.48 10.73
C LEU A 192 -12.91 2.04 12.18
N GLN A 193 -13.89 2.58 12.88
CA GLN A 193 -14.25 2.10 14.22
C GLN A 193 -15.07 0.81 14.08
N SER A 194 -14.43 -0.35 14.25
CA SER A 194 -15.10 -1.65 14.09
C SER A 194 -15.70 -2.23 15.38
N ASP A 195 -15.29 -1.70 16.53
CA ASP A 195 -15.79 -2.01 17.87
C ASP A 195 -15.57 -0.79 18.78
N LEU A 196 -16.15 -0.74 19.97
CA LEU A 196 -16.11 0.40 20.92
C LEU A 196 -14.71 0.95 21.20
N ASP A 197 -13.68 0.11 21.21
CA ASP A 197 -12.30 0.49 21.53
C ASP A 197 -11.28 0.14 20.44
N ARG A 198 -11.75 -0.15 19.22
CA ARG A 198 -10.93 -0.59 18.09
C ARG A 198 -11.09 0.32 16.88
N ILE A 199 -9.98 0.91 16.45
CA ILE A 199 -9.86 1.64 15.18
C ILE A 199 -8.98 0.83 14.25
N GLU A 200 -9.51 0.42 13.11
CA GLU A 200 -8.76 -0.28 12.07
C GLU A 200 -8.11 0.75 11.15
N LYS A 201 -6.81 0.57 10.87
CA LYS A 201 -5.98 1.53 10.13
C LYS A 201 -5.50 1.02 8.77
N LEU A 202 -5.13 -0.26 8.71
CA LEU A 202 -4.56 -0.87 7.52
C LEU A 202 -5.05 -2.30 7.37
N TRP A 203 -5.52 -2.68 6.18
CA TRP A 203 -5.77 -4.07 5.81
C TRP A 203 -4.82 -4.49 4.70
N LYS A 204 -4.02 -5.53 4.95
CA LYS A 204 -3.27 -6.23 3.91
C LYS A 204 -4.12 -7.39 3.39
N ILE A 205 -4.59 -7.30 2.15
CA ILE A 205 -5.39 -8.36 1.52
C ILE A 205 -4.46 -9.41 0.93
N LYS A 206 -4.37 -10.55 1.61
CA LYS A 206 -3.60 -11.73 1.18
C LYS A 206 -4.30 -12.52 0.07
N LYS A 207 -5.64 -12.55 0.08
CA LYS A 207 -6.46 -13.27 -0.91
C LYS A 207 -7.82 -12.60 -1.06
N LEU A 208 -8.30 -12.49 -2.30
CA LEU A 208 -9.64 -12.00 -2.60
C LEU A 208 -10.27 -12.80 -3.76
N THR A 209 -11.46 -13.35 -3.51
CA THR A 209 -12.31 -14.00 -4.51
C THR A 209 -13.73 -13.42 -4.43
N ASP A 210 -14.65 -13.91 -5.26
CA ASP A 210 -16.07 -13.52 -5.20
C ASP A 210 -16.77 -13.87 -3.87
N SER A 211 -16.19 -14.73 -3.04
CA SER A 211 -16.83 -15.19 -1.80
C SER A 211 -15.96 -15.15 -0.56
N LEU A 212 -14.64 -14.97 -0.70
CA LEU A 212 -13.69 -15.07 0.40
C LEU A 212 -12.65 -13.94 0.29
N MET A 213 -12.41 -13.26 1.40
CA MET A 213 -11.30 -12.35 1.60
C MET A 213 -10.47 -12.83 2.78
N ILE A 214 -9.15 -12.87 2.63
CA ILE A 214 -8.22 -13.13 3.74
C ILE A 214 -7.37 -11.89 3.92
N ILE A 215 -7.40 -11.31 5.12
CA ILE A 215 -6.70 -10.08 5.46
C ILE A 215 -5.81 -10.26 6.67
N ASP A 216 -4.73 -9.49 6.73
CA ASP A 216 -4.16 -9.05 7.99
C ASP A 216 -4.69 -7.65 8.26
N ARG A 217 -5.16 -7.38 9.48
CA ARG A 217 -5.66 -6.06 9.87
C ARG A 217 -4.84 -5.47 10.99
N THR A 218 -4.37 -4.25 10.79
CA THR A 218 -3.72 -3.45 11.82
C THR A 218 -4.77 -2.61 12.51
N ILE A 219 -4.86 -2.79 13.83
CA ILE A 219 -5.79 -2.11 14.70
C ILE A 219 -5.05 -1.27 15.74
N GLN A 220 -5.64 -0.15 16.09
CA GLN A 220 -5.24 0.71 17.18
C GLN A 220 -6.26 0.57 18.31
N LYS A 221 -5.78 0.21 19.50
CA LYS A 221 -6.61 0.03 20.70
C LYS A 221 -6.05 0.83 21.87
N GLY A 222 -6.93 1.40 22.68
CA GLY A 222 -6.55 2.04 23.94
C GLY A 222 -6.05 1.02 24.96
N ASN A 223 -4.90 1.27 25.59
CA ASN A 223 -4.41 0.43 26.68
C ASN A 223 -4.74 1.02 28.07
N LYS A 224 -4.54 0.22 29.13
CA LYS A 224 -4.81 0.61 30.52
C LYS A 224 -4.00 1.85 31.00
N GLU A 225 -2.96 2.24 30.26
CA GLU A 225 -2.04 3.33 30.59
C GLU A 225 -2.22 4.57 29.70
N PHE A 226 -3.36 4.71 29.01
CA PHE A 226 -3.66 5.83 28.09
C PHE A 226 -2.72 5.95 26.88
N SER A 227 -1.94 4.91 26.56
CA SER A 227 -1.19 4.84 25.32
C SER A 227 -1.95 4.02 24.27
N LEU A 228 -1.73 4.37 23.00
CA LEU A 228 -2.33 3.69 21.86
C LEU A 228 -1.44 2.51 21.48
N LEU A 229 -1.95 1.29 21.63
CA LEU A 229 -1.28 0.08 21.17
C LEU A 229 -1.70 -0.20 19.74
N THR A 230 -0.74 -0.33 18.84
CA THR A 230 -0.97 -0.81 17.48
C THR A 230 -0.64 -2.31 17.42
N THR A 231 -1.58 -3.11 16.93
CA THR A 231 -1.42 -4.56 16.80
C THR A 231 -1.94 -5.04 15.46
N THR A 232 -1.31 -6.06 14.89
CA THR A 232 -1.79 -6.72 13.66
C THR A 232 -2.44 -8.06 14.01
N GLU A 233 -3.68 -8.23 13.59
CA GLU A 233 -4.37 -9.52 13.60
C GLU A 233 -4.21 -10.17 12.22
N GLU A 234 -3.66 -11.38 12.18
CA GLU A 234 -3.31 -12.03 10.92
C GLU A 234 -4.36 -13.06 10.46
N ASN A 235 -4.43 -13.26 9.15
CA ASN A 235 -5.20 -14.31 8.49
C ASN A 235 -6.70 -14.32 8.85
N ILE A 236 -7.26 -13.13 9.07
CA ILE A 236 -8.69 -12.94 9.27
C ILE A 236 -9.41 -13.27 7.98
N LYS A 237 -10.36 -14.20 8.06
CA LYS A 237 -11.19 -14.58 6.93
C LYS A 237 -12.51 -13.85 6.99
N LEU A 238 -12.87 -13.20 5.90
CA LEU A 238 -14.17 -12.60 5.68
C LEU A 238 -14.89 -13.35 4.57
N ILE A 239 -16.13 -13.74 4.83
CA ILE A 239 -17.01 -14.42 3.89
C ILE A 239 -17.99 -13.40 3.32
N LYS A 240 -18.15 -13.41 2.00
CA LYS A 240 -19.10 -12.51 1.34
C LYS A 240 -20.52 -13.01 1.58
N LYS A 241 -21.38 -12.13 2.08
CA LYS A 241 -22.82 -12.39 2.17
C LYS A 241 -23.40 -12.43 0.75
N ARG A 242 -24.04 -13.55 0.40
CA ARG A 242 -24.70 -13.75 -0.89
C ARG A 242 -26.06 -13.05 -0.94
#